data_AF-A0AA46V5S1-F1
#
_entry.id   AF-A0AA46V5S1-F1
#
_cell.length_a   1.000
_cell.length_b   1.000
_cell.length_c   1.000
_cell.angle_alpha   90.00
_cell.angle_beta   90.00
_cell.angle_gamma   90.00
#
_symmetry.space_group_name_H-M   'P 1'
#
loop_
_entity.id
_entity.type
_entity.pdbx_description
1 polymer ?
#
loop_
_entity_poly.entity_id
_entity_poly.type
_entity_poly.pdbx_seq_one_letter_code
_entity_poly.pdbx_strand_id
1 'polypeptide(L)'
;MSVFGDVLYIALMCFLIVLIFRLVMDYVFQFARSWQPGKAMVVLLEATYTVTDPPLKLLRRFIPPLRLGGVALDLSFFVLMIIVYILISVVSLL
;
A
#
# COMPACT_ATOMS: atom_id res chain seq x y z
N MET A 1 11.00 -23.95 -6.16
CA MET A 1 11.38 -22.55 -6.35
C MET A 1 12.18 -22.40 -7.63
N SER A 2 11.52 -21.96 -8.70
CA SER A 2 12.22 -21.54 -9.92
C SER A 2 12.76 -20.11 -9.70
N VAL A 3 13.84 -19.75 -10.40
CA VAL A 3 14.41 -18.38 -10.32
C VAL A 3 13.34 -17.31 -10.56
N PHE A 4 12.38 -17.59 -11.44
CA PHE A 4 11.24 -16.72 -11.70
C PHE A 4 10.32 -16.54 -10.48
N GLY A 5 9.99 -17.63 -9.78
CA GLY A 5 9.18 -17.60 -8.57
C GLY A 5 9.83 -16.81 -7.44
N ASP A 6 11.15 -16.97 -7.25
CA ASP A 6 11.91 -16.25 -6.23
C ASP A 6 11.92 -14.74 -6.49
N VAL A 7 12.15 -14.32 -7.74
CA VAL A 7 12.12 -12.91 -8.13
C VAL A 7 10.73 -12.31 -7.89
N LEU A 8 9.67 -13.03 -8.26
CA LEU A 8 8.29 -12.57 -8.07
C LEU A 8 7.94 -12.47 -6.58
N TYR A 9 8.33 -13.44 -5.78
CA TYR A 9 8.15 -13.43 -4.33
C TYR A 9 8.81 -12.20 -3.69
N ILE A 10 10.07 -11.94 -4.04
CA ILE A 10 10.81 -10.77 -3.53
C ILE A 10 10.12 -9.47 -3.95
N ALA A 11 9.69 -9.36 -5.21
CA ALA A 11 8.99 -8.18 -5.70
C ALA A 11 7.68 -7.91 -4.95
N LEU A 12 6.88 -8.95 -4.71
CA LEU A 12 5.63 -8.83 -3.95
C LEU A 12 5.89 -8.47 -2.48
N MET A 13 6.93 -9.05 -1.88
CA MET A 13 7.37 -8.69 -0.53
C MET A 13 7.79 -7.22 -0.43
N CYS A 14 8.61 -6.73 -1.37
CA CYS A 14 8.98 -5.32 -1.45
C CYS A 14 7.73 -4.44 -1.60
N PHE A 15 6.80 -4.82 -2.47
CA PHE A 15 5.55 -4.08 -2.67
C PHE A 15 4.69 -4.05 -1.39
N LEU A 16 4.62 -5.14 -0.64
CA LEU A 16 3.92 -5.19 0.65
C LEU A 16 4.54 -4.22 1.67
N ILE A 17 5.87 -4.13 1.74
CA ILE A 17 6.57 -3.17 2.60
C ILE A 17 6.22 -1.73 2.21
N VAL A 18 6.21 -1.42 0.91
CA VAL A 18 5.82 -0.10 0.40
C VAL A 18 4.36 0.23 0.75
N LEU A 19 3.45 -0.73 0.67
CA LEU A 19 2.06 -0.56 1.12
C LEU A 19 2.00 -0.25 2.62
N ILE A 20 2.71 -1.01 3.46
CA ILE A 20 2.74 -0.76 4.90
C ILE A 20 3.28 0.63 5.21
N PHE A 21 4.36 1.05 4.54
CA PHE A 21 4.88 2.41 4.69
C PHE A 21 3.80 3.44 4.34
N ARG A 22 3.09 3.28 3.21
CA ARG A 22 1.97 4.14 2.84
C ARG A 22 0.88 4.20 3.92
N LEU A 23 0.48 3.05 4.48
CA LEU A 23 -0.50 3.01 5.58
C LEU A 23 -0.06 3.86 6.76
N VAL A 24 1.20 3.68 7.19
CA VAL A 24 1.78 4.44 8.30
C VAL A 24 1.77 5.93 7.97
N MET A 25 2.18 6.32 6.77
CA MET A 25 2.20 7.73 6.36
C MET A 25 0.81 8.34 6.32
N ASP A 26 -0.19 7.62 5.82
CA ASP A 26 -1.58 8.07 5.80
C ASP A 26 -2.11 8.30 7.22
N TYR A 27 -1.77 7.43 8.18
CA TYR A 27 -2.07 7.63 9.60
C TYR A 27 -1.30 8.80 10.20
N VAL A 28 0.00 8.93 9.90
CA VAL A 28 0.82 10.06 10.38
C VAL A 28 0.18 11.38 9.94
N PHE A 29 -0.24 11.50 8.68
CA PHE A 29 -0.92 12.72 8.22
C PHE A 29 -2.29 12.94 8.86
N GLN A 30 -3.03 11.86 9.16
CA GLN A 30 -4.32 11.97 9.83
C GLN A 30 -4.20 12.44 11.28
N PHE A 31 -3.22 11.92 12.02
CA PHE A 31 -3.03 12.18 13.45
C PHE A 31 -2.11 13.38 13.73
N ALA A 32 -1.04 13.56 12.95
CA ALA A 32 -0.07 14.65 13.07
C ALA A 32 -0.27 15.68 11.96
N ARG A 33 -1.45 16.31 11.89
CA ARG A 33 -1.79 17.27 10.83
C ARG A 33 -0.86 18.50 10.73
N SER A 34 -0.13 18.82 11.80
CA SER A 34 0.86 19.90 11.83
C SER A 34 2.25 19.48 11.35
N TRP A 35 2.49 18.18 11.18
CA TRP A 35 3.77 17.66 10.72
C TRP A 35 3.96 17.93 9.23
N GLN A 36 5.12 18.47 8.89
CA GLN A 36 5.51 18.71 7.50
C GLN A 36 6.69 17.80 7.15
N PRO A 37 6.57 16.98 6.08
CA PRO A 37 7.66 16.11 5.67
C PRO A 37 8.85 16.94 5.18
N GLY A 38 10.06 16.60 5.63
CA GLY A 38 11.28 17.17 5.08
C GLY A 38 11.49 16.79 3.62
N LYS A 39 12.36 17.52 2.89
CA LYS A 39 12.58 17.33 1.45
C LYS A 39 12.85 15.88 1.02
N ALA A 40 13.68 15.16 1.78
CA ALA A 40 13.96 13.74 1.50
C ALA A 40 12.74 12.85 1.68
N MET A 41 11.92 13.12 2.70
CA MET A 41 10.69 12.38 2.95
C MET A 41 9.64 12.62 1.86
N VAL A 42 9.57 13.84 1.31
CA VAL A 42 8.69 14.15 0.18
C VAL A 42 9.00 13.27 -1.03
N VAL A 43 10.29 13.10 -1.37
CA VAL A 43 10.71 12.24 -2.48
C VAL A 43 10.33 10.77 -2.21
N LEU A 44 10.52 10.29 -0.98
CA LEU A 44 10.13 8.91 -0.60
C LEU A 44 8.62 8.70 -0.67
N LEU A 45 7.84 9.68 -0.22
CA LEU A 45 6.38 9.66 -0.30
C LEU A 45 5.91 9.62 -1.76
N GLU A 46 6.45 10.49 -2.61
CA GLU A 46 6.12 10.54 -4.03
C GLU A 46 6.43 9.22 -4.73
N ALA A 47 7.61 8.63 -4.47
CA ALA A 47 7.98 7.33 -5.02
C ALA A 47 7.02 6.23 -4.55
N THR A 48 6.73 6.18 -3.24
CA THR A 48 5.81 5.19 -2.66
C THR A 48 4.41 5.33 -3.25
N TYR A 49 3.89 6.55 -3.31
CA TYR A 49 2.55 6.85 -3.79
C TYR A 49 2.42 6.55 -5.27
N THR A 50 3.42 6.88 -6.08
CA THR A 50 3.46 6.52 -7.51
C THR A 50 3.35 5.00 -7.72
N VAL A 51 4.03 4.20 -6.90
CA VAL A 51 4.00 2.74 -7.01
C VAL A 51 2.67 2.15 -6.52
N THR A 52 2.08 2.73 -5.48
CA THR A 52 0.90 2.17 -4.80
C THR A 52 -0.44 2.75 -5.25
N ASP A 53 -0.47 3.95 -5.85
CA ASP A 53 -1.69 4.62 -6.31
C ASP A 53 -2.41 3.89 -7.45
N PRO A 54 -1.75 3.41 -8.51
CA PRO A 54 -2.44 2.74 -9.60
C PRO A 54 -3.29 1.54 -9.14
N PRO A 55 -2.77 0.57 -8.34
CA PRO A 55 -3.57 -0.54 -7.86
C PRO A 55 -4.66 -0.11 -6.87
N LEU A 56 -4.39 0.88 -6.01
CA LEU A 56 -5.41 1.43 -5.11
C LEU A 56 -6.54 2.12 -5.87
N LYS A 57 -6.23 2.92 -6.89
CA LYS A 57 -7.23 3.59 -7.74
C LYS A 57 -8.10 2.56 -8.47
N LEU A 58 -7.51 1.47 -8.95
CA LEU A 58 -8.25 0.38 -9.55
C LEU A 58 -9.24 -0.24 -8.56
N LEU A 59 -8.81 -0.50 -7.32
CA LEU A 59 -9.68 -1.05 -6.27
C LEU A 59 -10.75 -0.06 -5.82
N ARG A 60 -10.40 1.23 -5.67
CA ARG A 60 -11.34 2.29 -5.28
C ARG A 60 -12.49 2.46 -6.27
N ARG A 61 -12.32 2.02 -7.53
CA ARG A 61 -13.41 1.97 -8.51
C ARG A 61 -14.49 0.96 -8.14
N PHE A 62 -14.12 -0.12 -7.45
CA PHE A 62 -15.03 -1.19 -7.04
C PHE A 62 -15.45 -1.08 -5.57
N ILE A 63 -14.56 -0.57 -4.71
CA ILE A 63 -14.74 -0.51 -3.26
C ILE A 63 -14.58 0.95 -2.82
N PRO A 64 -15.65 1.75 -2.84
CA PRO A 64 -15.57 3.15 -2.43
C PRO A 64 -15.17 3.28 -0.95
N PRO A 65 -14.44 4.34 -0.58
CA PRO A 65 -14.03 4.55 0.80
C PRO A 65 -15.25 4.74 1.71
N LEU A 66 -15.24 4.08 2.87
CA LEU A 66 -16.33 4.19 3.84
C LEU A 66 -16.10 5.41 4.72
N ARG A 67 -17.09 6.30 4.77
CA ARG A 67 -17.10 7.46 5.66
C ARG A 67 -17.89 7.11 6.90
N LEU A 68 -17.23 7.04 8.05
CA LEU A 68 -17.86 6.80 9.35
C LEU A 68 -17.67 8.04 10.22
N GLY A 69 -18.76 8.73 10.56
CA GLY A 69 -18.74 9.79 11.57
C GLY A 69 -17.72 10.91 11.34
N GLY A 70 -17.50 11.33 10.08
CA GLY A 70 -16.55 12.38 9.73
C GLY A 70 -15.12 11.93 9.43
N VAL A 71 -14.81 10.63 9.60
CA VAL A 71 -13.52 10.03 9.19
C VAL A 71 -13.75 9.10 8.00
N ALA A 72 -12.94 9.27 6.95
CA ALA A 72 -12.91 8.32 5.84
C ALA A 72 -11.91 7.21 6.16
N LEU A 73 -12.38 5.97 6.19
CA LEU A 73 -11.54 4.77 6.21
C LEU A 73 -11.39 4.25 4.79
N ASP A 74 -10.14 4.20 4.31
CA ASP A 74 -9.84 3.63 3.01
C ASP A 74 -9.77 2.10 3.08
N LEU A 75 -10.92 1.44 2.91
CA LEU A 75 -10.99 -0.02 2.84
C LEU A 75 -10.21 -0.58 1.64
N SER A 76 -10.06 0.18 0.55
CA SER A 76 -9.32 -0.30 -0.63
C SER A 76 -7.87 -0.61 -0.29
N PHE A 77 -7.29 0.13 0.67
CA PHE A 77 -5.95 -0.14 1.16
C PHE A 77 -5.84 -1.54 1.81
N PHE A 78 -6.72 -1.83 2.77
CA PHE A 78 -6.72 -3.12 3.46
C PHE A 78 -6.97 -4.28 2.50
N VAL A 79 -7.90 -4.09 1.56
CA VAL A 79 -8.18 -5.09 0.52
C VAL A 79 -6.95 -5.34 -0.35
N LEU A 80 -6.24 -4.29 -0.80
CA LEU A 80 -5.02 -4.44 -1.59
C LEU A 80 -3.95 -5.21 -0.84
N MET A 81 -3.76 -4.89 0.45
CA MET A 81 -2.79 -5.57 1.30
C MET A 81 -3.11 -7.07 1.42
N ILE A 82 -4.38 -7.42 1.60
CA ILE A 82 -4.84 -8.82 1.63
C ILE A 82 -4.58 -9.51 0.29
N ILE A 83 -4.90 -8.87 -0.84
CA ILE A 83 -4.66 -9.43 -2.17
C ILE A 83 -3.17 -9.73 -2.36
N VAL A 84 -2.30 -8.79 -2.03
CA VAL A 84 -0.84 -8.97 -2.14
C VAL A 84 -0.35 -10.09 -1.23
N TYR A 85 -0.85 -10.16 0.00
CA TYR A 85 -0.51 -11.25 0.92
C TYR A 85 -0.91 -12.63 0.38
N ILE A 86 -2.10 -12.73 -0.20
CA ILE A 86 -2.56 -13.96 -0.87
C ILE A 86 -1.65 -14.30 -2.06
N LEU A 87 -1.30 -13.32 -2.89
CA LEU A 87 -0.38 -13.53 -4.02
C LEU A 87 0.98 -14.05 -3.56
N ILE A 88 1.55 -13.48 -2.48
CA ILE A 88 2.80 -13.96 -1.88
C ILE A 88 2.65 -15.42 -1.45
N SER A 89 1.56 -15.75 -0.76
CA SER A 89 1.32 -17.12 -0.29
C SER A 89 1.18 -18.10 -1.45
N VAL A 90 0.47 -17.74 -2.53
CA VAL A 90 0.34 -18.59 -3.72
C VAL A 90 1.69 -18.78 -4.41
N VAL A 91 2.45 -17.70 -4.62
CA VAL A 91 3.77 -17.77 -5.26
C VAL A 91 4.74 -18.61 -4.42
N SER A 92 4.68 -18.50 -3.09
CA SER A 92 5.51 -19.30 -2.19
C SER A 92 5.16 -20.79 -2.18
N LEU A 93 3.95 -21.17 -2.63
CA LEU A 93 3.51 -22.56 -2.72
C LEU A 93 3.87 -23.22 -4.06
N LEU A 94 4.22 -22.42 -5.08
CA LEU A 94 4.56 -22.86 -6.44
C LEU A 94 6.08 -23.10 -6.59
#